data_AF-A0A1Y5H9V4-F1
#
_entry.id   AF-A0A1Y5H9V4-F1
#
_cell.length_a   1.000
_cell.length_b   1.000
_cell.length_c   1.000
_cell.angle_alpha   90.00
_cell.angle_beta   90.00
_cell.angle_gamma   90.00
#
_symmetry.space_group_name_H-M   'P 1'
#
loop_
_entity.id
_entity.type
_entity.pdbx_description
1 polymer ?
#
loop_
_entity_poly.entity_id
_entity_poly.type
_entity_poly.pdbx_seq_one_letter_code
_entity_poly.pdbx_strand_id
1 'polypeptide(L)'
;MNTPTATDFIIFGALGDLSQRKLLPSLYDLEKDQLIPEGSRILCLARQASDTDSFCEKATASLQIHVDKDRFNQQTLQTLLERICYIQLDFSQAEQYAQLETQLGAIADQQRIFYYATAAEFFGTISKFLAQYNCIDSGSRVVLEKPLGFDRESSTLINEEVSQYFSEQQTYRIDHYLGKETVQNLLALRFANPIFGTQWNQNYISHIEITIAESVGIEGRWSYFDKAGQMRDMVQNHLLQLLTLVAMDPPDDLSADSIRDQKVKVLKQLKQITLAEQKEAVVCAQYDSGNNDTELLPGYNSEPGAQGDSDTETFVAIKAEISNWRWAGVPFYLRTGKRMKQKLTQIIVHFKQQPHFIFDPQQRDIASNKLILSLQPNEGVSLQVQTKSPGINNDIQIQPTILDLNFNQEFSGVRTPHAYERLLLEVIKGNQYLFVRRDEIEHAWAWCDNLMQHWDSSEHILHKYPAGSWGPTESAMIMRKDNRQWFGDN
;
A
#
# COMPACT_ATOMS: atom_id res chain seq x y z
N MET A 1 30.23 5.86 -0.46
CA MET A 1 28.82 6.30 -0.48
C MET A 1 28.83 7.66 -1.15
N ASN A 2 28.20 7.82 -2.31
CA ASN A 2 28.07 9.14 -2.92
C ASN A 2 27.25 9.99 -1.96
N THR A 3 27.82 11.09 -1.49
CA THR A 3 27.06 12.10 -0.74
C THR A 3 25.91 12.55 -1.64
N PRO A 4 24.65 12.41 -1.21
CA PRO A 4 23.52 12.76 -2.06
C PRO A 4 23.60 14.23 -2.46
N THR A 5 23.40 14.51 -3.75
CA THR A 5 23.41 15.87 -4.31
C THR A 5 22.33 16.71 -3.63
N ALA A 6 22.61 17.99 -3.39
CA ALA A 6 21.61 18.93 -2.92
C ALA A 6 20.35 18.86 -3.81
N THR A 7 19.19 18.92 -3.17
CA THR A 7 17.91 18.63 -3.83
C THR A 7 16.93 19.80 -3.70
N ASP A 8 16.33 20.20 -4.81
CA ASP A 8 15.10 20.97 -4.82
C ASP A 8 13.91 20.00 -4.76
N PHE A 9 13.18 20.05 -3.65
CA PHE A 9 11.99 19.23 -3.42
C PHE A 9 10.74 20.08 -3.64
N ILE A 10 10.10 19.91 -4.79
CA ILE A 10 8.98 20.75 -5.27
C ILE A 10 7.66 20.02 -5.00
N ILE A 11 6.84 20.51 -4.07
CA ILE A 11 5.56 19.90 -3.69
C ILE A 11 4.41 20.69 -4.30
N PHE A 12 3.77 20.13 -5.32
CA PHE A 12 2.49 20.62 -5.83
C PHE A 12 1.38 20.18 -4.89
N GLY A 13 0.50 21.11 -4.50
CA GLY A 13 -0.56 20.81 -3.53
C GLY A 13 -0.07 20.85 -2.08
N ALA A 14 0.90 21.73 -1.78
CA ALA A 14 1.55 21.79 -0.46
C ALA A 14 0.58 22.10 0.70
N LEU A 15 -0.56 22.75 0.44
CA LEU A 15 -1.62 23.02 1.43
C LEU A 15 -2.65 21.88 1.57
N GLY A 16 -2.52 20.81 0.79
CA GLY A 16 -3.44 19.66 0.84
C GLY A 16 -3.25 18.76 2.07
N ASP A 17 -4.26 17.96 2.37
CA ASP A 17 -4.30 17.04 3.54
C ASP A 17 -3.08 16.11 3.58
N LEU A 18 -2.73 15.50 2.44
CA LEU A 18 -1.58 14.61 2.31
C LEU A 18 -0.26 15.32 2.65
N SER A 19 -0.05 16.51 2.08
CA SER A 19 1.17 17.29 2.29
C SER A 19 1.37 17.65 3.75
N GLN A 20 0.30 18.13 4.40
CA GLN A 20 0.32 18.56 5.79
C GLN A 20 0.45 17.36 6.76
N ARG A 21 -0.31 16.28 6.54
CA ARG A 21 -0.36 15.15 7.49
C ARG A 21 0.74 14.11 7.30
N LYS A 22 1.36 14.05 6.12
CA LYS A 22 2.31 12.98 5.76
C LYS A 22 3.62 13.50 5.21
N LEU A 23 3.60 14.36 4.19
CA LEU A 23 4.85 14.76 3.52
C LEU A 23 5.72 15.66 4.40
N LEU A 24 5.17 16.75 4.95
CA LEU A 24 5.92 17.66 5.81
C LEU A 24 6.43 16.97 7.09
N PRO A 25 5.62 16.18 7.84
CA PRO A 25 6.12 15.39 8.97
C PRO A 25 7.21 14.40 8.57
N SER A 26 7.10 13.77 7.39
CA SER A 26 8.14 12.85 6.91
C SER A 26 9.44 13.57 6.57
N LEU A 27 9.38 14.74 5.93
CA LEU A 27 10.54 15.60 5.67
C LEU A 27 11.16 16.11 6.98
N TYR A 28 10.34 16.42 7.98
CA TYR A 28 10.82 16.77 9.32
C TYR A 28 11.63 15.64 9.94
N ASP A 29 11.13 14.40 9.88
CA ASP A 29 11.84 13.25 10.42
C ASP A 29 13.15 12.97 9.68
N LEU A 30 13.17 13.15 8.34
CA LEU A 30 14.40 13.08 7.56
C LEU A 30 15.39 14.19 7.93
N GLU A 31 14.94 15.42 8.18
CA GLU A 31 15.79 16.51 8.65
C GLU A 31 16.36 16.21 10.04
N LYS A 32 15.52 15.69 10.96
CA LYS A 32 15.93 15.30 12.31
C LYS A 32 17.04 14.27 12.29
N ASP A 33 16.94 13.31 11.38
CA ASP A 33 17.92 12.23 11.20
C ASP A 33 19.06 12.63 10.24
N GLN A 34 19.11 13.90 9.80
CA GLN A 34 20.14 14.47 8.93
C GLN A 34 20.30 13.74 7.59
N LEU A 35 19.17 13.26 7.06
CA LEU A 35 19.10 12.52 5.80
C LEU A 35 18.73 13.40 4.60
N ILE A 36 18.36 14.66 4.82
CA ILE A 36 18.19 15.66 3.76
C ILE A 36 19.55 16.29 3.46
N PRO A 37 20.03 16.27 2.20
CA PRO A 37 21.32 16.85 1.86
C PRO A 37 21.41 18.34 2.22
N GLU A 38 22.59 18.78 2.65
CA GLU A 38 22.87 20.20 2.89
C GLU A 38 22.64 21.02 1.60
N GLY A 39 22.09 22.23 1.73
CA GLY A 39 21.75 23.09 0.59
C GLY A 39 20.47 22.71 -0.16
N SER A 40 19.77 21.65 0.25
CA SER A 40 18.45 21.30 -0.30
C SER A 40 17.37 22.30 0.10
N ARG A 41 16.43 22.57 -0.81
CA ARG A 41 15.27 23.46 -0.63
C ARG A 41 13.96 22.70 -0.76
N ILE A 42 12.91 23.20 -0.12
CA ILE A 42 11.54 22.66 -0.21
C ILE A 42 10.66 23.76 -0.80
N LEU A 43 10.29 23.63 -2.08
CA LEU A 43 9.42 24.56 -2.77
C LEU A 43 7.96 24.09 -2.65
N CYS A 44 7.18 24.78 -1.84
CA CYS A 44 5.79 24.46 -1.54
C CYS A 44 4.85 25.25 -2.47
N LEU A 45 4.20 24.55 -3.41
CA LEU A 45 3.34 25.16 -4.42
C LEU A 45 1.86 24.90 -4.11
N ALA A 46 1.05 25.97 -4.11
CA ALA A 46 -0.40 25.86 -4.05
C ALA A 46 -1.10 27.07 -4.68
N ARG A 47 -2.40 26.93 -4.96
CA ARG A 47 -3.20 27.94 -5.66
C ARG A 47 -3.56 29.15 -4.79
N GLN A 48 -3.65 28.93 -3.49
CA GLN A 48 -4.08 29.93 -2.53
C GLN A 48 -3.05 31.05 -2.41
N ALA A 49 -3.50 32.31 -2.41
CA ALA A 49 -2.61 33.43 -2.12
C ALA A 49 -2.13 33.34 -0.67
N SER A 50 -0.81 33.27 -0.48
CA SER A 50 -0.12 33.19 0.80
C SER A 50 1.34 33.62 0.58
N ASP A 51 2.03 34.00 1.65
CA ASP A 51 3.48 34.14 1.67
C ASP A 51 4.14 32.95 2.39
N THR A 52 5.48 32.91 2.35
CA THR A 52 6.28 31.86 3.00
C THR A 52 6.08 31.87 4.50
N ASP A 53 6.03 33.04 5.15
CA ASP A 53 5.88 33.14 6.60
C ASP A 53 4.55 32.54 7.07
N SER A 54 3.44 32.91 6.42
CA SER A 54 2.11 32.35 6.70
C SER A 54 2.03 30.86 6.39
N PHE A 55 2.76 30.37 5.39
CA PHE A 55 2.85 28.94 5.11
C PHE A 55 3.63 28.22 6.21
N CYS A 56 4.76 28.76 6.67
CA CYS A 56 5.57 28.22 7.74
C CYS A 56 4.82 28.15 9.08
N GLU A 57 3.95 29.12 9.38
CA GLU A 57 3.05 29.06 10.53
C GLU A 57 2.09 27.86 10.46
N LYS A 58 1.47 27.63 9.30
CA LYS A 58 0.59 26.48 9.06
C LYS A 58 1.35 25.15 9.13
N ALA A 59 2.52 25.09 8.50
CA ALA A 59 3.40 23.93 8.55
C ALA A 59 3.81 23.61 9.99
N THR A 60 4.15 24.63 10.79
CA THR A 60 4.47 24.47 12.22
C THR A 60 3.30 23.87 13.00
N ALA A 61 2.09 24.40 12.83
CA ALA A 61 0.90 23.87 13.49
C ALA A 61 0.63 22.41 13.07
N SER A 62 0.81 22.09 11.79
CA SER A 62 0.64 20.73 11.28
C SER A 62 1.69 19.76 11.85
N LEU A 63 2.97 20.16 11.88
CA LEU A 63 4.06 19.38 12.44
C LEU A 63 3.85 19.09 13.93
N GLN A 64 3.36 20.07 14.70
CA GLN A 64 3.04 19.88 16.12
C GLN A 64 1.94 18.84 16.37
N ILE A 65 1.04 18.64 15.41
CA ILE A 65 -0.05 17.66 15.50
C ILE A 65 0.39 16.27 15.04
N HIS A 66 1.21 16.19 13.98
CA HIS A 66 1.47 14.95 13.27
C HIS A 66 2.86 14.35 13.48
N VAL A 67 3.82 15.11 13.98
CA VAL A 67 5.12 14.56 14.42
C VAL A 67 4.98 14.03 15.84
N ASP A 68 5.57 12.87 16.10
CA ASP A 68 5.59 12.28 17.44
C ASP A 68 6.19 13.26 18.46
N LYS A 69 5.49 13.44 19.59
CA LYS A 69 5.87 14.42 20.63
C LYS A 69 7.30 14.23 21.14
N ASP A 70 7.76 13.00 21.21
CA ASP A 70 9.11 12.66 21.68
C ASP A 70 10.20 13.01 20.65
N ARG A 71 9.81 13.18 19.38
CA ARG A 71 10.71 13.59 18.30
C ARG A 71 10.65 15.08 18.02
N PHE A 72 9.54 15.74 18.32
CA PHE A 72 9.40 17.16 18.05
C PHE A 72 10.39 18.00 18.89
N ASN A 73 11.33 18.64 18.21
CA ASN A 73 12.24 19.63 18.77
C ASN A 73 12.19 20.94 17.95
N GLN A 74 12.55 22.05 18.61
CA GLN A 74 12.51 23.38 17.99
C GLN A 74 13.65 23.62 17.00
N GLN A 75 14.83 23.04 17.24
CA GLN A 75 15.98 23.25 16.36
C GLN A 75 15.77 22.65 14.97
N THR A 76 15.32 21.40 14.88
CA THR A 76 15.00 20.74 13.61
C THR A 76 13.84 21.44 12.92
N LEU A 77 12.84 21.90 13.69
CA LEU A 77 11.75 22.68 13.11
C LEU A 77 12.30 23.92 12.41
N GLN A 78 13.11 24.72 13.10
CA GLN A 78 13.69 25.93 12.53
C GLN A 78 14.51 25.62 11.27
N THR A 79 15.39 24.62 11.34
CA THR A 79 16.20 24.22 10.18
C THR A 79 15.35 23.76 9.00
N LEU A 80 14.26 23.02 9.23
CA LEU A 80 13.33 22.63 8.17
C LEU A 80 12.63 23.86 7.57
N LEU A 81 12.11 24.77 8.40
CA LEU A 81 11.40 25.97 7.96
C LEU A 81 12.33 26.89 7.13
N GLU A 82 13.61 26.98 7.47
CA GLU A 82 14.61 27.73 6.70
C GLU A 82 14.82 27.19 5.27
N ARG A 83 14.48 25.92 5.01
CA ARG A 83 14.51 25.33 3.66
C ARG A 83 13.24 25.59 2.87
N ILE A 84 12.14 25.98 3.51
CA ILE A 84 10.83 26.11 2.88
C ILE A 84 10.69 27.45 2.18
N CYS A 85 10.22 27.41 0.95
CA CYS A 85 9.78 28.58 0.20
C CYS A 85 8.38 28.30 -0.37
N TYR A 86 7.45 29.22 -0.14
CA TYR A 86 6.11 29.12 -0.70
C TYR A 86 6.02 29.83 -2.05
N ILE A 87 5.39 29.18 -3.03
CA ILE A 87 5.13 29.77 -4.35
C ILE A 87 3.64 29.61 -4.64
N GLN A 88 2.94 30.74 -4.79
CA GLN A 88 1.58 30.72 -5.28
C GLN A 88 1.59 30.37 -6.77
N LEU A 89 0.99 29.24 -7.13
CA LEU A 89 0.96 28.75 -8.50
C LEU A 89 -0.35 28.00 -8.77
N ASP A 90 -1.09 28.46 -9.77
CA ASP A 90 -2.22 27.73 -10.36
C ASP A 90 -1.71 26.74 -11.39
N PHE A 91 -1.94 25.45 -11.12
CA PHE A 91 -1.46 24.34 -11.93
C PHE A 91 -1.92 24.41 -13.39
N SER A 92 -3.02 25.11 -13.66
CA SER A 92 -3.60 25.30 -15.00
C SER A 92 -3.10 26.54 -15.75
N GLN A 93 -2.37 27.44 -15.10
CA GLN A 93 -1.93 28.72 -15.67
C GLN A 93 -0.46 28.63 -16.07
N ALA A 94 -0.21 28.46 -17.38
CA ALA A 94 1.13 28.25 -17.93
C ALA A 94 2.10 29.37 -17.54
N GLU A 95 1.68 30.63 -17.63
CA GLU A 95 2.51 31.82 -17.40
C GLU A 95 3.09 31.87 -15.98
N GLN A 96 2.41 31.24 -15.02
CA GLN A 96 2.86 31.18 -13.63
C GLN A 96 4.03 30.20 -13.41
N TYR A 97 4.44 29.41 -14.41
CA TYR A 97 5.62 28.55 -14.31
C TYR A 97 6.93 29.31 -14.58
N ALA A 98 6.89 30.51 -15.16
CA ALA A 98 8.08 31.36 -15.35
C ALA A 98 8.74 31.77 -14.02
N GLN A 99 7.94 32.02 -12.97
CA GLN A 99 8.48 32.25 -11.62
C GLN A 99 9.15 30.99 -11.06
N LEU A 100 8.64 29.80 -11.36
CA LEU A 100 9.26 28.55 -10.92
C LEU A 100 10.60 28.33 -11.63
N GLU A 101 10.68 28.56 -12.94
CA GLU A 101 11.94 28.55 -13.69
C GLU A 101 12.97 29.49 -13.05
N THR A 102 12.55 30.71 -12.71
CA THR A 102 13.43 31.69 -12.05
C THR A 102 13.94 31.18 -10.69
N GLN A 103 13.07 30.58 -9.87
CA GLN A 103 13.45 30.04 -8.56
C GLN A 103 14.38 28.82 -8.66
N LEU A 104 14.14 27.95 -9.64
CA LEU A 104 14.97 26.77 -9.91
C LEU A 104 16.31 27.15 -10.54
N GLY A 105 16.37 28.23 -11.33
CA GLY A 105 17.60 28.76 -11.92
C GLY A 105 18.51 29.53 -10.95
N ALA A 106 18.03 29.85 -9.74
CA ALA A 106 18.80 30.58 -8.75
C ALA A 106 19.99 29.77 -8.17
N ILE A 107 19.94 28.44 -8.22
CA ILE A 107 20.99 27.55 -7.73
C ILE A 107 21.28 26.49 -8.80
N ALA A 108 22.53 26.44 -9.26
CA ALA A 108 22.97 25.44 -10.24
C ALA A 108 23.16 24.06 -9.59
N ASP A 109 23.12 23.01 -10.42
CA ASP A 109 23.47 21.63 -10.07
C ASP A 109 22.63 20.99 -8.95
N GLN A 110 21.40 21.47 -8.75
CA GLN A 110 20.42 20.87 -7.83
C GLN A 110 19.67 19.72 -8.50
N GLN A 111 19.56 18.60 -7.80
CA GLN A 111 18.66 17.52 -8.19
C GLN A 111 17.21 17.98 -8.00
N ARG A 112 16.36 17.88 -9.03
CA ARG A 112 14.96 18.32 -8.95
C ARG A 112 14.04 17.13 -8.71
N ILE A 113 13.17 17.23 -7.71
CA ILE A 113 12.14 16.22 -7.41
C ILE A 113 10.78 16.92 -7.36
N PHE A 114 9.91 16.59 -8.30
CA PHE A 114 8.56 17.13 -8.41
C PHE A 114 7.56 16.15 -7.81
N TYR A 115 6.97 16.49 -6.66
CA TYR A 115 5.96 15.69 -5.98
C TYR A 115 4.56 16.22 -6.31
N TYR A 116 3.74 15.40 -6.96
CA TYR A 116 2.36 15.77 -7.31
C TYR A 116 1.38 15.31 -6.23
N ALA A 117 1.24 16.09 -5.15
CA ALA A 117 0.21 15.89 -4.13
C ALA A 117 -1.12 16.58 -4.55
N THR A 118 -1.52 16.36 -5.80
CA THR A 118 -2.69 16.97 -6.46
C THR A 118 -3.57 15.88 -7.09
N ALA A 119 -4.73 16.26 -7.63
CA ALA A 119 -5.55 15.32 -8.39
C ALA A 119 -4.85 14.91 -9.69
N ALA A 120 -4.98 13.63 -10.07
CA ALA A 120 -4.29 13.04 -11.21
C ALA A 120 -4.60 13.71 -12.56
N GLU A 121 -5.77 14.36 -12.68
CA GLU A 121 -6.14 15.18 -13.85
C GLU A 121 -5.15 16.32 -14.13
N PHE A 122 -4.40 16.78 -13.13
CA PHE A 122 -3.39 17.82 -13.31
C PHE A 122 -2.02 17.28 -13.70
N PHE A 123 -1.75 15.97 -13.60
CA PHE A 123 -0.39 15.42 -13.76
C PHE A 123 0.18 15.69 -15.17
N GLY A 124 -0.60 15.46 -16.21
CA GLY A 124 -0.21 15.77 -17.59
C GLY A 124 0.01 17.27 -17.81
N THR A 125 -0.90 18.10 -17.32
CA THR A 125 -0.84 19.57 -17.45
C THR A 125 0.39 20.14 -16.73
N ILE A 126 0.65 19.74 -15.49
CA ILE A 126 1.84 20.17 -14.72
C ILE A 126 3.11 19.75 -15.46
N SER A 127 3.19 18.48 -15.90
CA SER A 127 4.39 17.96 -16.59
C SER A 127 4.67 18.71 -17.90
N LYS A 128 3.62 19.03 -18.66
CA LYS A 128 3.71 19.85 -19.88
C LYS A 128 4.25 21.24 -19.60
N PHE A 129 3.71 21.93 -18.58
CA PHE A 129 4.16 23.29 -18.28
C PHE A 129 5.56 23.33 -17.68
N LEU A 130 5.93 22.35 -16.86
CA LEU A 130 7.31 22.19 -16.40
C LEU A 130 8.30 22.06 -17.56
N ALA A 131 7.96 21.27 -18.59
CA ALA A 131 8.77 21.16 -19.80
C ALA A 131 8.81 22.45 -20.61
N GLN A 132 7.66 23.10 -20.81
CA GLN A 132 7.54 24.35 -21.57
C GLN A 132 8.39 25.49 -20.99
N TYR A 133 8.55 25.55 -19.67
CA TYR A 133 9.31 26.57 -18.95
C TYR A 133 10.67 26.05 -18.44
N ASN A 134 11.26 25.04 -19.10
CA ASN A 134 12.60 24.50 -18.81
C ASN A 134 12.85 24.16 -17.32
N CYS A 135 11.80 23.81 -16.58
CA CYS A 135 11.90 23.46 -15.18
C CYS A 135 12.44 22.04 -14.98
N ILE A 136 12.36 21.19 -16.01
CA ILE A 136 12.82 19.79 -15.98
C ILE A 136 14.09 19.59 -16.83
N ASP A 137 14.87 18.60 -16.44
CA ASP A 137 16.07 18.13 -17.12
C ASP A 137 16.19 16.59 -17.07
N SER A 138 17.30 16.04 -17.56
CA SER A 138 17.53 14.58 -17.54
C SER A 138 17.71 13.99 -16.14
N GLY A 139 18.08 14.81 -15.15
CA GLY A 139 18.23 14.38 -13.76
C GLY A 139 16.90 14.36 -13.02
N SER A 140 15.96 15.22 -13.41
CA SER A 140 14.69 15.47 -12.72
C SER A 140 13.89 14.21 -12.46
N ARG A 141 13.23 14.15 -11.30
CA ARG A 141 12.38 13.02 -10.87
C ARG A 141 10.96 13.52 -10.62
N VAL A 142 9.96 12.72 -10.94
CA VAL A 142 8.55 13.01 -10.68
C VAL A 142 7.95 11.94 -9.79
N VAL A 143 7.24 12.35 -8.75
CA VAL A 143 6.53 11.47 -7.83
C VAL A 143 5.04 11.63 -8.03
N LEU A 144 4.36 10.52 -8.35
CA LEU A 144 2.94 10.49 -8.68
C LEU A 144 2.16 9.80 -7.58
N GLU A 145 1.16 10.49 -7.05
CA GLU A 145 0.22 9.95 -6.08
C GLU A 145 -0.94 9.18 -6.70
N LYS A 146 -1.54 8.30 -5.91
CA LYS A 146 -2.80 7.63 -6.28
C LYS A 146 -3.99 8.59 -6.11
N PRO A 147 -5.08 8.42 -6.88
CA PRO A 147 -5.36 7.37 -7.86
C PRO A 147 -4.70 7.59 -9.23
N LEU A 148 -4.14 6.53 -9.82
CA LEU A 148 -3.57 6.54 -11.18
C LEU A 148 -4.56 5.94 -12.17
N GLY A 149 -5.65 6.67 -12.41
CA GLY A 149 -6.79 6.21 -13.19
C GLY A 149 -7.85 5.49 -12.35
N PHE A 150 -8.99 5.22 -12.97
CA PHE A 150 -10.11 4.46 -12.40
C PHE A 150 -10.38 3.15 -13.16
N ASP A 151 -9.66 2.94 -14.26
CA ASP A 151 -9.65 1.77 -15.12
C ASP A 151 -8.33 1.77 -15.90
N ARG A 152 -8.10 0.73 -16.71
CA ARG A 152 -6.91 0.63 -17.54
C ARG A 152 -6.78 1.79 -18.52
N GLU A 153 -7.86 2.25 -19.14
CA GLU A 153 -7.83 3.28 -20.19
C GLU A 153 -7.38 4.63 -19.62
N SER A 154 -8.05 5.10 -18.58
CA SER A 154 -7.70 6.34 -17.86
C SER A 154 -6.30 6.26 -17.24
N SER A 155 -5.91 5.09 -16.70
CA SER A 155 -4.55 4.89 -16.18
C SER A 155 -3.50 4.99 -17.28
N THR A 156 -3.77 4.40 -18.44
CA THR A 156 -2.88 4.48 -19.61
C THR A 156 -2.73 5.92 -20.06
N LEU A 157 -3.83 6.67 -20.18
CA LEU A 157 -3.82 8.08 -20.58
C LEU A 157 -2.96 8.94 -19.64
N ILE A 158 -3.17 8.86 -18.32
CA ILE A 158 -2.39 9.61 -17.33
C ILE A 158 -0.90 9.30 -17.46
N ASN A 159 -0.55 8.02 -17.61
CA ASN A 159 0.84 7.60 -17.75
C ASN A 159 1.45 8.05 -19.08
N GLU A 160 0.68 8.05 -20.17
CA GLU A 160 1.13 8.54 -21.46
C GLU A 160 1.44 10.04 -21.42
N GLU A 161 0.53 10.85 -20.85
CA GLU A 161 0.72 12.29 -20.69
C GLU A 161 1.97 12.64 -19.89
N VAL A 162 2.24 11.91 -18.79
CA VAL A 162 3.46 12.12 -18.00
C VAL A 162 4.71 11.62 -18.75
N SER A 163 4.61 10.47 -19.44
CA SER A 163 5.75 9.86 -20.14
C SER A 163 6.26 10.66 -21.34
N GLN A 164 5.48 11.62 -21.83
CA GLN A 164 5.94 12.59 -22.84
C GLN A 164 7.08 13.47 -22.32
N TYR A 165 7.17 13.67 -21.00
CA TYR A 165 8.12 14.61 -20.37
C TYR A 165 9.09 13.94 -19.41
N PHE A 166 8.70 12.82 -18.79
CA PHE A 166 9.55 12.06 -17.87
C PHE A 166 9.71 10.62 -18.36
N SER A 167 10.95 10.14 -18.37
CA SER A 167 11.20 8.71 -18.62
C SER A 167 10.76 7.84 -17.44
N GLU A 168 10.66 6.53 -17.66
CA GLU A 168 10.29 5.59 -16.58
C GLU A 168 11.31 5.59 -15.43
N GLN A 169 12.60 5.85 -15.70
CA GLN A 169 13.65 5.97 -14.68
C GLN A 169 13.50 7.23 -13.82
N GLN A 170 12.78 8.24 -14.32
CA GLN A 170 12.49 9.49 -13.61
C GLN A 170 11.15 9.44 -12.87
N THR A 171 10.33 8.42 -13.09
CA THR A 171 8.94 8.36 -12.60
C THR A 171 8.80 7.44 -11.37
N TYR A 172 8.25 7.98 -10.29
CA TYR A 172 8.13 7.32 -8.99
C TYR A 172 6.64 7.26 -8.59
N ARG A 173 5.99 6.11 -8.78
CA ARG A 173 4.56 5.94 -8.47
C ARG A 173 4.39 5.38 -7.07
N ILE A 174 3.66 6.09 -6.23
CA ILE A 174 3.53 5.78 -4.81
C ILE A 174 2.53 4.65 -4.59
N ASP A 175 3.01 3.60 -3.93
CA ASP A 175 2.19 2.73 -3.11
C ASP A 175 2.78 2.72 -1.69
N HIS A 176 2.11 3.40 -0.76
CA HIS A 176 2.62 3.56 0.60
C HIS A 176 2.74 2.25 1.39
N TYR A 177 2.12 1.14 0.97
CA TYR A 177 2.35 -0.15 1.63
C TYR A 177 3.77 -0.65 1.37
N LEU A 178 4.35 -0.36 0.21
CA LEU A 178 5.73 -0.75 -0.12
C LEU A 178 6.76 -0.07 0.79
N GLY A 179 6.43 1.11 1.34
CA GLY A 179 7.26 1.84 2.30
C GLY A 179 7.22 1.28 3.72
N LYS A 180 6.35 0.31 4.04
CA LYS A 180 6.26 -0.28 5.38
C LYS A 180 7.43 -1.24 5.63
N GLU A 181 8.03 -1.14 6.81
CA GLU A 181 9.19 -1.97 7.21
C GLU A 181 8.90 -3.48 7.14
N THR A 182 7.71 -3.90 7.56
CA THR A 182 7.27 -5.31 7.50
C THR A 182 7.15 -5.85 6.08
N VAL A 183 6.80 -4.99 5.11
CA VAL A 183 6.74 -5.35 3.70
C VAL A 183 8.14 -5.56 3.14
N GLN A 184 9.11 -4.75 3.55
CA GLN A 184 10.52 -4.94 3.19
C GLN A 184 11.10 -6.20 3.81
N ASN A 185 10.76 -6.46 5.08
CA ASN A 185 11.20 -7.66 5.77
C ASN A 185 10.71 -8.95 5.07
N LEU A 186 9.62 -8.91 4.29
CA LEU A 186 9.18 -10.07 3.51
C LEU A 186 10.26 -10.54 2.52
N LEU A 187 11.00 -9.62 1.89
CA LEU A 187 12.09 -9.97 0.98
C LEU A 187 13.24 -10.67 1.73
N ALA A 188 13.66 -10.07 2.84
CA ALA A 188 14.71 -10.65 3.70
C ALA A 188 14.29 -12.02 4.24
N LEU A 189 13.05 -12.15 4.73
CA LEU A 189 12.51 -13.39 5.23
C LEU A 189 12.57 -14.49 4.16
N ARG A 190 12.08 -14.22 2.95
CA ARG A 190 11.97 -15.22 1.88
C ARG A 190 13.31 -15.63 1.30
N PHE A 191 14.22 -14.68 1.11
CA PHE A 191 15.42 -14.90 0.29
C PHE A 191 16.72 -15.00 1.09
N ALA A 192 16.76 -14.55 2.36
CA ALA A 192 17.92 -14.72 3.23
C ALA A 192 17.86 -15.98 4.12
N ASN A 193 16.70 -16.65 4.20
CA ASN A 193 16.47 -17.77 5.11
C ASN A 193 16.21 -19.08 4.33
N PRO A 194 17.16 -20.04 4.34
CA PRO A 194 17.02 -21.31 3.62
C PRO A 194 15.75 -22.10 3.99
N ILE A 195 15.33 -22.03 5.26
CA ILE A 195 14.14 -22.73 5.77
C ILE A 195 12.85 -22.33 5.03
N PHE A 196 12.75 -21.05 4.62
CA PHE A 196 11.60 -20.54 3.87
C PHE A 196 11.82 -20.69 2.37
N GLY A 197 13.03 -20.41 1.87
CA GLY A 197 13.35 -20.49 0.44
C GLY A 197 13.00 -21.84 -0.20
N THR A 198 13.31 -22.96 0.45
CA THR A 198 13.02 -24.30 -0.10
C THR A 198 11.55 -24.70 0.01
N GLN A 199 10.83 -24.15 0.99
CA GLN A 199 9.42 -24.50 1.27
C GLN A 199 8.42 -23.55 0.59
N TRP A 200 8.88 -22.50 -0.10
CA TRP A 200 8.00 -21.48 -0.69
C TRP A 200 7.38 -21.88 -2.04
N ASN A 201 6.69 -23.02 -2.09
CA ASN A 201 6.06 -23.54 -3.31
C ASN A 201 4.89 -24.49 -3.01
N GLN A 202 4.19 -24.89 -4.07
CA GLN A 202 3.00 -25.76 -3.97
C GLN A 202 3.24 -27.11 -3.29
N ASN A 203 4.46 -27.64 -3.21
CA ASN A 203 4.68 -28.91 -2.52
C ASN A 203 4.47 -28.80 -1.00
N TYR A 204 4.66 -27.60 -0.43
CA TYR A 204 4.64 -27.37 1.01
C TYR A 204 3.55 -26.38 1.43
N ILE A 205 3.16 -25.43 0.58
CA ILE A 205 2.12 -24.46 0.86
C ILE A 205 0.76 -25.02 0.39
N SER A 206 -0.25 -24.91 1.26
CA SER A 206 -1.62 -25.33 0.97
C SER A 206 -2.46 -24.19 0.40
N HIS A 207 -2.32 -22.98 0.98
CA HIS A 207 -2.94 -21.74 0.56
C HIS A 207 -2.30 -20.54 1.27
N ILE A 208 -2.63 -19.35 0.77
CA ILE A 208 -2.20 -18.07 1.32
C ILE A 208 -3.41 -17.20 1.58
N GLU A 209 -3.42 -16.52 2.71
CA GLU A 209 -4.41 -15.48 3.05
C GLU A 209 -3.72 -14.12 3.04
N ILE A 210 -4.35 -13.11 2.43
CA ILE A 210 -3.93 -11.71 2.53
C ILE A 210 -5.15 -10.89 2.94
N THR A 211 -5.10 -10.34 4.15
CA THR A 211 -6.18 -9.54 4.74
C THR A 211 -5.73 -8.10 4.90
N ILE A 212 -6.51 -7.16 4.37
CA ILE A 212 -6.39 -5.73 4.65
C ILE A 212 -7.73 -5.20 5.15
N ALA A 213 -7.95 -5.27 6.46
CA ALA A 213 -9.16 -4.85 7.15
C ALA A 213 -9.00 -3.44 7.75
N GLU A 214 -10.00 -2.59 7.55
CA GLU A 214 -10.09 -1.27 8.15
C GLU A 214 -11.31 -1.20 9.09
N SER A 215 -11.11 -0.76 10.33
CA SER A 215 -12.21 -0.54 11.27
C SER A 215 -12.96 0.77 11.01
N VAL A 216 -12.32 1.72 10.34
CA VAL A 216 -12.91 3.02 10.00
C VAL A 216 -13.91 2.89 8.85
N GLY A 217 -14.86 3.83 8.79
CA GLY A 217 -15.78 4.00 7.67
C GLY A 217 -15.19 4.89 6.58
N ILE A 218 -16.03 5.72 5.96
CA ILE A 218 -15.61 6.60 4.85
C ILE A 218 -15.09 7.97 5.31
N GLU A 219 -15.44 8.39 6.53
CA GLU A 219 -14.91 9.61 7.19
C GLU A 219 -15.06 10.88 6.32
N GLY A 220 -16.25 11.11 5.77
CA GLY A 220 -16.57 12.32 4.99
C GLY A 220 -16.07 12.30 3.54
N ARG A 221 -15.47 11.21 3.07
CA ARG A 221 -14.98 11.04 1.69
C ARG A 221 -15.96 10.30 0.79
N TRP A 222 -17.25 10.33 1.11
CA TRP A 222 -18.27 9.51 0.44
C TRP A 222 -18.30 9.74 -1.07
N SER A 223 -18.39 10.99 -1.53
CA SER A 223 -18.48 11.30 -2.96
C SER A 223 -17.25 10.88 -3.79
N TYR A 224 -16.08 10.73 -3.16
CA TYR A 224 -14.89 10.18 -3.81
C TYR A 224 -14.93 8.66 -3.80
N PHE A 225 -15.18 8.07 -2.61
CA PHE A 225 -15.16 6.63 -2.44
C PHE A 225 -16.25 5.94 -3.26
N ASP A 226 -17.40 6.57 -3.42
CA ASP A 226 -18.54 6.05 -4.18
C ASP A 226 -18.26 5.88 -5.68
N LYS A 227 -17.22 6.56 -6.20
CA LYS A 227 -16.75 6.37 -7.58
C LYS A 227 -15.63 5.33 -7.67
N ALA A 228 -14.93 5.10 -6.57
CA ALA A 228 -13.78 4.21 -6.51
C ALA A 228 -14.20 2.77 -6.17
N GLY A 229 -14.93 2.61 -5.07
CA GLY A 229 -15.19 1.33 -4.42
C GLY A 229 -13.94 0.71 -3.82
N GLN A 230 -14.13 -0.35 -3.05
CA GLN A 230 -13.03 -1.08 -2.41
C GLN A 230 -12.10 -1.74 -3.44
N MET A 231 -12.63 -2.10 -4.62
CA MET A 231 -11.84 -2.70 -5.69
C MET A 231 -10.73 -1.77 -6.17
N ARG A 232 -11.04 -0.50 -6.44
CA ARG A 232 -10.06 0.49 -6.92
C ARG A 232 -9.23 1.07 -5.78
N ASP A 233 -9.83 1.28 -4.62
CA ASP A 233 -9.14 1.92 -3.48
C ASP A 233 -8.04 1.02 -2.90
N MET A 234 -8.29 -0.30 -2.83
CA MET A 234 -7.46 -1.25 -2.07
C MET A 234 -7.04 -2.51 -2.85
N VAL A 235 -7.90 -3.09 -3.67
CA VAL A 235 -7.56 -4.36 -4.38
C VAL A 235 -6.53 -4.10 -5.47
N GLN A 236 -6.82 -3.16 -6.37
CA GLN A 236 -6.00 -2.87 -7.56
C GLN A 236 -4.54 -2.51 -7.21
N ASN A 237 -4.32 -1.86 -6.07
CA ASN A 237 -3.01 -1.41 -5.61
C ASN A 237 -2.48 -2.33 -4.50
N HIS A 238 -2.72 -1.99 -3.24
CA HIS A 238 -2.10 -2.54 -2.05
C HIS A 238 -2.21 -4.06 -1.95
N LEU A 239 -3.39 -4.61 -2.23
CA LEU A 239 -3.62 -6.04 -2.12
C LEU A 239 -2.84 -6.83 -3.18
N LEU A 240 -2.85 -6.35 -4.43
CA LEU A 240 -2.04 -6.94 -5.50
C LEU A 240 -0.54 -6.72 -5.29
N GLN A 241 -0.12 -5.59 -4.72
CA GLN A 241 1.28 -5.36 -4.32
C GLN A 241 1.74 -6.41 -3.30
N LEU A 242 0.97 -6.66 -2.25
CA LEU A 242 1.30 -7.70 -1.28
C LEU A 242 1.29 -9.10 -1.91
N LEU A 243 0.31 -9.40 -2.78
CA LEU A 243 0.27 -10.66 -3.51
C LEU A 243 1.54 -10.88 -4.33
N THR A 244 1.98 -9.88 -5.09
CA THR A 244 3.19 -10.01 -5.93
C THR A 244 4.43 -10.23 -5.09
N LEU A 245 4.60 -9.52 -3.98
CA LEU A 245 5.76 -9.69 -3.09
C LEU A 245 5.78 -11.07 -2.40
N VAL A 246 4.62 -11.64 -2.12
CA VAL A 246 4.53 -13.02 -1.59
C VAL A 246 4.82 -14.05 -2.68
N ALA A 247 4.32 -13.81 -3.90
CA ALA A 247 4.31 -14.80 -4.97
C ALA A 247 5.55 -14.80 -5.87
N MET A 248 6.27 -13.68 -5.96
CA MET A 248 7.36 -13.52 -6.94
C MET A 248 8.50 -14.51 -6.72
N ASP A 249 9.18 -14.91 -7.79
CA ASP A 249 10.41 -15.69 -7.69
C ASP A 249 11.55 -14.87 -7.04
N PRO A 250 12.63 -15.51 -6.57
CA PRO A 250 13.83 -14.78 -6.15
C PRO A 250 14.32 -13.88 -7.30
N PRO A 251 14.53 -12.58 -7.07
CA PRO A 251 15.17 -11.72 -8.05
C PRO A 251 16.65 -12.08 -8.18
N ASP A 252 17.27 -11.68 -9.30
CA ASP A 252 18.71 -11.91 -9.54
C ASP A 252 19.57 -11.07 -8.60
N ASP A 253 19.10 -9.86 -8.25
CA ASP A 253 19.72 -8.95 -7.29
C ASP A 253 18.68 -8.01 -6.64
N LEU A 254 19.14 -7.03 -5.85
CA LEU A 254 18.28 -6.03 -5.19
C LEU A 254 18.09 -4.76 -6.03
N SER A 255 18.46 -4.76 -7.32
CA SER A 255 18.17 -3.64 -8.20
C SER A 255 16.65 -3.48 -8.39
N ALA A 256 16.22 -2.24 -8.64
CA ALA A 256 14.81 -1.93 -8.79
C ALA A 256 14.15 -2.73 -9.92
N ASP A 257 14.82 -2.90 -11.06
CA ASP A 257 14.26 -3.66 -12.17
C ASP A 257 14.23 -5.16 -11.90
N SER A 258 15.24 -5.75 -11.25
CA SER A 258 15.22 -7.17 -10.91
C SER A 258 14.02 -7.55 -10.03
N ILE A 259 13.72 -6.71 -9.02
CA ILE A 259 12.54 -6.89 -8.17
C ILE A 259 11.24 -6.67 -8.95
N ARG A 260 11.13 -5.55 -9.70
CA ARG A 260 9.92 -5.18 -10.44
C ARG A 260 9.58 -6.20 -11.54
N ASP A 261 10.58 -6.78 -12.20
CA ASP A 261 10.38 -7.83 -13.20
C ASP A 261 9.74 -9.08 -12.62
N GLN A 262 10.15 -9.51 -11.41
CA GLN A 262 9.53 -10.67 -10.75
C GLN A 262 8.09 -10.37 -10.29
N LYS A 263 7.78 -9.14 -9.88
CA LYS A 263 6.41 -8.71 -9.55
C LYS A 263 5.52 -8.72 -10.80
N VAL A 264 5.99 -8.14 -11.90
CA VAL A 264 5.27 -8.12 -13.19
C VAL A 264 5.05 -9.54 -13.72
N LYS A 265 6.03 -10.44 -13.57
CA LYS A 265 5.90 -11.85 -13.94
C LYS A 265 4.72 -12.53 -13.22
N VAL A 266 4.51 -12.23 -11.93
CA VAL A 266 3.36 -12.72 -11.18
C VAL A 266 2.05 -12.18 -11.77
N LEU A 267 1.95 -10.86 -11.99
CA LEU A 267 0.72 -10.25 -12.52
C LEU A 267 0.35 -10.81 -13.90
N LYS A 268 1.33 -11.03 -14.78
CA LYS A 268 1.14 -11.69 -16.09
C LYS A 268 0.61 -13.12 -15.97
N GLN A 269 0.90 -13.79 -14.85
CA GLN A 269 0.51 -15.17 -14.58
C GLN A 269 -0.73 -15.26 -13.68
N LEU A 270 -1.27 -14.14 -13.22
CA LEU A 270 -2.50 -14.10 -12.45
C LEU A 270 -3.66 -14.55 -13.34
N LYS A 271 -4.31 -15.66 -12.97
CA LYS A 271 -5.39 -16.26 -13.75
C LYS A 271 -6.56 -15.28 -13.82
N GLN A 272 -7.05 -15.03 -15.02
CA GLN A 272 -8.29 -14.28 -15.24
C GLN A 272 -9.46 -15.11 -14.72
N ILE A 273 -10.33 -14.51 -13.92
CA ILE A 273 -11.52 -15.20 -13.39
C ILE A 273 -12.61 -15.08 -14.44
N THR A 274 -13.05 -16.21 -14.97
CA THR A 274 -14.12 -16.21 -15.97
C THR A 274 -15.47 -15.84 -15.35
N LEU A 275 -16.42 -15.39 -16.18
CA LEU A 275 -17.79 -15.12 -15.74
C LEU A 275 -18.44 -16.31 -15.01
N ALA A 276 -18.11 -17.54 -15.41
CA ALA A 276 -18.63 -18.76 -14.78
C ALA A 276 -18.04 -19.01 -13.38
N GLU A 277 -16.77 -18.65 -13.16
CA GLU A 277 -16.07 -18.81 -11.88
C GLU A 277 -16.40 -17.68 -10.89
N GLN A 278 -16.87 -16.53 -11.37
CA GLN A 278 -16.99 -15.32 -10.55
C GLN A 278 -17.86 -15.49 -9.31
N LYS A 279 -19.01 -16.16 -9.41
CA LYS A 279 -19.91 -16.41 -8.26
C LYS A 279 -19.26 -17.28 -7.17
N GLU A 280 -18.21 -18.02 -7.51
CA GLU A 280 -17.51 -18.90 -6.58
C GLU A 280 -16.20 -18.32 -6.07
N ALA A 281 -15.60 -17.40 -6.84
CA ALA A 281 -14.29 -16.85 -6.57
C ALA A 281 -14.32 -15.42 -6.04
N VAL A 282 -15.41 -14.67 -6.23
CA VAL A 282 -15.48 -13.25 -5.87
C VAL A 282 -16.74 -12.95 -5.07
N VAL A 283 -16.58 -12.26 -3.95
CA VAL A 283 -17.66 -11.73 -3.12
C VAL A 283 -17.45 -10.24 -2.94
N CYS A 284 -18.47 -9.46 -3.29
CA CYS A 284 -18.53 -8.04 -3.00
C CYS A 284 -19.65 -7.79 -2.01
N ALA A 285 -19.43 -6.85 -1.10
CA ALA A 285 -20.43 -6.47 -0.13
C ALA A 285 -20.34 -5.01 0.26
N GLN A 286 -21.42 -4.51 0.84
CA GLN A 286 -21.50 -3.16 1.40
C GLN A 286 -21.94 -3.24 2.86
N TYR A 287 -21.22 -2.55 3.75
CA TYR A 287 -21.58 -2.55 5.17
C TYR A 287 -22.93 -1.85 5.40
N ASP A 288 -23.76 -2.48 6.23
CA ASP A 288 -24.99 -1.94 6.79
C ASP A 288 -24.75 -1.48 8.22
N SER A 289 -25.75 -0.83 8.81
CA SER A 289 -25.76 -0.44 10.22
C SER A 289 -25.36 -1.61 11.11
N GLY A 290 -24.56 -1.31 12.12
CA GLY A 290 -24.00 -2.30 13.00
C GLY A 290 -23.49 -1.67 14.27
N ASN A 291 -22.59 -2.37 14.95
CA ASN A 291 -21.94 -1.87 16.14
C ASN A 291 -20.46 -2.24 16.13
N ASN A 292 -19.62 -1.32 16.61
CA ASN A 292 -18.41 -1.77 17.27
C ASN A 292 -18.78 -1.97 18.76
N ASP A 293 -17.94 -2.63 19.55
CA ASP A 293 -18.28 -2.97 20.94
C ASP A 293 -18.60 -1.74 21.84
N THR A 294 -18.46 -0.52 21.33
CA THR A 294 -18.62 0.76 22.03
C THR A 294 -19.72 1.69 21.49
N GLU A 295 -20.11 1.59 20.22
CA GLU A 295 -21.05 2.52 19.57
C GLU A 295 -21.79 1.90 18.37
N LEU A 296 -22.97 2.45 18.07
CA LEU A 296 -23.72 2.15 16.85
C LEU A 296 -23.06 2.85 15.67
N LEU A 297 -22.84 2.10 14.60
CA LEU A 297 -22.19 2.58 13.38
C LEU A 297 -23.24 2.66 12.25
N PRO A 298 -23.27 3.76 11.47
CA PRO A 298 -24.18 3.88 10.34
C PRO A 298 -23.78 2.92 9.21
N GLY A 299 -24.77 2.48 8.43
CA GLY A 299 -24.54 1.80 7.15
C GLY A 299 -23.99 2.76 6.10
N TYR A 300 -23.42 2.24 5.01
CA TYR A 300 -22.73 3.05 4.00
C TYR A 300 -23.63 4.14 3.37
N ASN A 301 -24.87 3.79 3.01
CA ASN A 301 -25.85 4.75 2.45
C ASN A 301 -26.43 5.72 3.51
N SER A 302 -26.07 5.54 4.79
CA SER A 302 -26.43 6.43 5.89
C SER A 302 -25.23 7.22 6.44
N GLU A 303 -24.06 7.11 5.81
CA GLU A 303 -22.89 7.89 6.20
C GLU A 303 -23.11 9.39 5.93
N PRO A 304 -22.47 10.29 6.71
CA PRO A 304 -22.53 11.72 6.44
C PRO A 304 -22.05 12.06 5.02
N GLY A 305 -22.91 12.73 4.26
CA GLY A 305 -22.64 13.10 2.86
C GLY A 305 -23.04 12.05 1.81
N ALA A 306 -23.69 10.94 2.22
CA ALA A 306 -24.25 9.97 1.30
C ALA A 306 -25.35 10.58 0.40
N GLN A 307 -25.32 10.24 -0.90
CA GLN A 307 -26.24 10.76 -1.90
C GLN A 307 -27.15 9.65 -2.44
N GLY A 308 -28.04 9.14 -1.58
CA GLY A 308 -29.03 8.13 -1.95
C GLY A 308 -28.52 6.69 -1.80
N ASP A 309 -29.23 5.77 -2.46
CA ASP A 309 -28.90 4.35 -2.46
C ASP A 309 -27.82 4.06 -3.50
N SER A 310 -26.62 3.76 -3.02
CA SER A 310 -25.49 3.34 -3.85
C SER A 310 -25.24 1.84 -3.72
N ASP A 311 -24.79 1.25 -4.82
CA ASP A 311 -24.36 -0.15 -4.93
C ASP A 311 -22.84 -0.32 -4.88
N THR A 312 -22.10 0.73 -4.47
CA THR A 312 -20.64 0.67 -4.32
C THR A 312 -20.21 -0.35 -3.27
N GLU A 313 -19.28 -1.23 -3.62
CA GLU A 313 -18.72 -2.21 -2.71
C GLU A 313 -17.76 -1.57 -1.70
N THR A 314 -17.96 -1.88 -0.41
CA THR A 314 -17.06 -1.47 0.68
C THR A 314 -16.28 -2.65 1.25
N PHE A 315 -16.50 -3.84 0.71
CA PHE A 315 -15.79 -5.08 1.00
C PHE A 315 -15.65 -5.91 -0.27
N VAL A 316 -14.47 -6.51 -0.47
CA VAL A 316 -14.18 -7.47 -1.54
C VAL A 316 -13.38 -8.64 -0.98
N ALA A 317 -13.80 -9.86 -1.31
CA ALA A 317 -13.04 -11.09 -1.10
C ALA A 317 -12.87 -11.84 -2.43
N ILE A 318 -11.65 -12.31 -2.71
CA ILE A 318 -11.28 -12.95 -3.98
C ILE A 318 -10.46 -14.21 -3.71
N LYS A 319 -10.82 -15.33 -4.34
CA LYS A 319 -9.97 -16.51 -4.52
C LYS A 319 -9.20 -16.35 -5.84
N ALA A 320 -7.95 -15.92 -5.75
CA ALA A 320 -7.06 -15.75 -6.89
C ALA A 320 -6.16 -16.98 -7.10
N GLU A 321 -5.76 -17.23 -8.34
CA GLU A 321 -4.86 -18.31 -8.73
C GLU A 321 -3.72 -17.76 -9.60
N ILE A 322 -2.50 -18.28 -9.40
CA ILE A 322 -1.32 -17.87 -10.18
C ILE A 322 -0.88 -19.07 -11.02
N SER A 323 -0.98 -18.92 -12.34
CA SER A 323 -0.76 -19.97 -13.34
C SER A 323 0.72 -20.17 -13.64
N ASN A 324 1.46 -20.67 -12.65
CA ASN A 324 2.87 -21.03 -12.82
C ASN A 324 3.25 -22.28 -12.02
N TRP A 325 4.46 -22.79 -12.25
CA TRP A 325 4.95 -24.03 -11.64
C TRP A 325 5.08 -23.95 -10.11
N ARG A 326 5.36 -22.76 -9.55
CA ARG A 326 5.52 -22.55 -8.10
C ARG A 326 4.17 -22.60 -7.38
N TRP A 327 3.13 -22.04 -7.99
CA TRP A 327 1.82 -21.81 -7.36
C TRP A 327 0.68 -22.64 -7.95
N ALA A 328 0.97 -23.57 -8.85
CA ALA A 328 -0.04 -24.46 -9.42
C ALA A 328 -0.87 -25.15 -8.31
N GLY A 329 -2.19 -24.92 -8.33
CA GLY A 329 -3.13 -25.49 -7.36
C GLY A 329 -3.12 -24.85 -5.96
N VAL A 330 -2.33 -23.79 -5.73
CA VAL A 330 -2.32 -23.03 -4.48
C VAL A 330 -3.15 -21.76 -4.65
N PRO A 331 -4.34 -21.67 -4.05
CA PRO A 331 -5.12 -20.45 -4.12
C PRO A 331 -4.62 -19.40 -3.12
N PHE A 332 -4.80 -18.15 -3.53
CA PHE A 332 -4.58 -16.96 -2.73
C PHE A 332 -5.95 -16.38 -2.37
N TYR A 333 -6.31 -16.39 -1.10
CA TYR A 333 -7.52 -15.75 -0.60
C TYR A 333 -7.19 -14.33 -0.18
N LEU A 334 -7.77 -13.38 -0.89
CA LEU A 334 -7.58 -11.96 -0.70
C LEU A 334 -8.86 -11.42 -0.08
N ARG A 335 -8.76 -10.59 0.95
CA ARG A 335 -9.92 -9.86 1.46
C ARG A 335 -9.55 -8.47 1.93
N THR A 336 -10.44 -7.54 1.68
CA THR A 336 -10.32 -6.18 2.18
C THR A 336 -11.69 -5.56 2.36
N GLY A 337 -11.83 -4.67 3.34
CA GLY A 337 -13.06 -3.94 3.54
C GLY A 337 -12.97 -2.89 4.63
N LYS A 338 -13.95 -1.99 4.62
CA LYS A 338 -14.15 -0.95 5.64
C LYS A 338 -15.18 -1.38 6.67
N ARG A 339 -15.19 -0.69 7.82
CA ARG A 339 -16.04 -1.07 8.98
C ARG A 339 -15.91 -2.55 9.36
N MET A 340 -14.73 -3.12 9.20
CA MET A 340 -14.45 -4.48 9.67
C MET A 340 -14.20 -4.49 11.19
N LYS A 341 -14.23 -5.67 11.82
CA LYS A 341 -14.13 -5.84 13.28
C LYS A 341 -12.97 -5.06 13.91
N GLN A 342 -11.82 -5.03 13.25
CA GLN A 342 -10.65 -4.27 13.68
C GLN A 342 -9.74 -3.92 12.50
N LYS A 343 -8.86 -2.93 12.70
CA LYS A 343 -7.79 -2.63 11.76
C LYS A 343 -6.75 -3.75 11.78
N LEU A 344 -6.55 -4.42 10.65
CA LEU A 344 -5.60 -5.54 10.53
C LEU A 344 -5.03 -5.58 9.11
N THR A 345 -3.70 -5.64 8.99
CA THR A 345 -3.03 -5.99 7.74
C THR A 345 -2.15 -7.19 8.00
N GLN A 346 -2.44 -8.31 7.35
CA GLN A 346 -1.79 -9.58 7.65
C GLN A 346 -1.70 -10.49 6.43
N ILE A 347 -0.60 -11.24 6.33
CA ILE A 347 -0.43 -12.33 5.37
C ILE A 347 -0.24 -13.62 6.18
N ILE A 348 -1.02 -14.65 5.86
CA ILE A 348 -0.85 -15.99 6.45
C ILE A 348 -0.48 -16.98 5.37
N VAL A 349 0.62 -17.69 5.58
CA VAL A 349 1.02 -18.82 4.74
C VAL A 349 0.70 -20.11 5.48
N HIS A 350 -0.25 -20.88 4.95
CA HIS A 350 -0.67 -22.15 5.53
C HIS A 350 0.10 -23.29 4.89
N PHE A 351 0.90 -24.00 5.68
CA PHE A 351 1.62 -25.18 5.20
C PHE A 351 0.73 -26.42 5.16
N LYS A 352 1.02 -27.33 4.22
CA LYS A 352 0.37 -28.63 4.11
C LYS A 352 0.66 -29.47 5.35
N GLN A 353 -0.32 -30.30 5.70
CA GLN A 353 -0.11 -31.34 6.71
C GLN A 353 0.94 -32.35 6.22
N GLN A 354 1.67 -32.95 7.15
CA GLN A 354 2.57 -34.04 6.83
C GLN A 354 1.80 -35.24 6.26
N PRO A 355 2.24 -35.84 5.13
CA PRO A 355 1.55 -37.00 4.55
C PRO A 355 1.45 -38.18 5.52
N HIS A 356 2.54 -38.44 6.25
CA HIS A 356 2.62 -39.45 7.29
C HIS A 356 2.51 -38.81 8.67
N PHE A 357 1.42 -39.11 9.37
CA PHE A 357 1.11 -38.55 10.68
C PHE A 357 1.03 -39.67 11.71
N ILE A 358 1.89 -39.62 12.73
CA ILE A 358 2.10 -40.70 13.72
C ILE A 358 1.41 -40.44 15.07
N PHE A 359 0.83 -39.25 15.26
CA PHE A 359 0.11 -38.88 16.48
C PHE A 359 -1.37 -39.29 16.39
N ASP A 360 -2.14 -38.98 17.42
CA ASP A 360 -3.58 -39.27 17.46
C ASP A 360 -4.29 -38.76 16.20
N PRO A 361 -4.93 -39.62 15.39
CA PRO A 361 -5.63 -39.22 14.18
C PRO A 361 -6.65 -38.09 14.37
N GLN A 362 -7.22 -37.92 15.56
CA GLN A 362 -8.14 -36.82 15.88
C GLN A 362 -7.44 -35.44 15.89
N GLN A 363 -6.12 -35.42 16.08
CA GLN A 363 -5.29 -34.20 16.07
C GLN A 363 -4.75 -33.86 14.68
N ARG A 364 -5.13 -34.59 13.64
CA ARG A 364 -4.59 -34.37 12.29
C ARG A 364 -4.92 -32.97 11.75
N ASP A 365 -6.12 -32.46 12.03
CA ASP A 365 -6.57 -31.17 11.49
C ASP A 365 -5.78 -29.98 12.05
N ILE A 366 -5.27 -30.10 13.28
CA ILE A 366 -4.41 -29.07 13.88
C ILE A 366 -2.95 -29.19 13.43
N ALA A 367 -2.56 -30.27 12.75
CA ALA A 367 -1.17 -30.58 12.39
C ALA A 367 -0.67 -29.88 11.12
N SER A 368 -0.92 -28.57 11.02
CA SER A 368 -0.37 -27.71 9.98
C SER A 368 0.44 -26.57 10.61
N ASN A 369 1.52 -26.17 9.94
CA ASN A 369 2.25 -24.97 10.35
C ASN A 369 1.64 -23.74 9.68
N LYS A 370 1.77 -22.58 10.32
CA LYS A 370 1.37 -21.30 9.75
C LYS A 370 2.48 -20.29 9.96
N LEU A 371 2.86 -19.59 8.90
CA LEU A 371 3.69 -18.40 9.00
C LEU A 371 2.76 -17.18 8.95
N ILE A 372 2.81 -16.38 10.01
CA ILE A 372 1.95 -15.24 10.27
C ILE A 372 2.81 -13.99 10.11
N LEU A 373 2.49 -13.16 9.13
CA LEU A 373 3.19 -11.90 8.87
C LEU A 373 2.22 -10.77 9.19
N SER A 374 2.41 -10.11 10.32
CA SER A 374 1.56 -9.02 10.76
C SER A 374 2.20 -7.70 10.34
N LEU A 375 1.53 -6.97 9.44
CA LEU A 375 2.05 -5.71 8.89
C LEU A 375 1.53 -4.48 9.64
N GLN A 376 0.35 -4.58 10.25
CA GLN A 376 -0.26 -3.54 11.08
C GLN A 376 -1.43 -4.16 11.88
N PRO A 377 -1.71 -3.79 13.14
CA PRO A 377 -1.06 -2.76 13.98
C PRO A 377 0.18 -3.25 14.75
N ASN A 378 0.39 -4.56 14.85
CA ASN A 378 1.53 -5.12 15.57
C ASN A 378 2.48 -5.73 14.54
N GLU A 379 3.49 -4.96 14.14
CA GLU A 379 4.51 -5.39 13.20
C GLU A 379 5.31 -6.57 13.75
N GLY A 380 5.34 -7.69 13.01
CA GLY A 380 6.08 -8.86 13.43
C GLY A 380 5.88 -10.08 12.55
N VAL A 381 6.64 -11.12 12.87
CA VAL A 381 6.60 -12.41 12.19
C VAL A 381 6.46 -13.51 13.24
N SER A 382 5.45 -14.36 13.09
CA SER A 382 5.24 -15.48 14.00
C SER A 382 5.13 -16.79 13.22
N LEU A 383 5.75 -17.85 13.73
CA LEU A 383 5.64 -19.20 13.18
C LEU A 383 4.85 -20.08 14.15
N GLN A 384 3.66 -20.48 13.75
CA GLN A 384 2.87 -21.47 14.48
C GLN A 384 3.34 -22.88 14.12
N VAL A 385 3.90 -23.58 15.12
CA VAL A 385 4.35 -24.97 15.04
C VAL A 385 3.52 -25.86 15.97
N GLN A 386 3.71 -27.17 15.89
CA GLN A 386 3.09 -28.13 16.80
C GLN A 386 4.13 -28.62 17.81
N THR A 387 3.82 -28.60 19.10
CA THR A 387 4.70 -29.08 20.18
C THR A 387 3.95 -30.08 21.07
N LYS A 388 4.69 -30.86 21.88
CA LYS A 388 4.09 -31.75 22.87
C LYS A 388 3.40 -30.93 23.95
N SER A 389 2.13 -31.26 24.24
CA SER A 389 1.41 -30.73 25.40
C SER A 389 2.14 -31.12 26.70
N PRO A 390 2.50 -30.15 27.57
CA PRO A 390 3.13 -30.45 28.85
C PRO A 390 2.27 -31.39 29.69
N GLY A 391 2.86 -32.46 30.22
CA GLY A 391 2.12 -33.44 31.02
C GLY A 391 2.86 -34.76 31.23
N ILE A 392 2.42 -35.50 32.24
CA ILE A 392 2.95 -36.81 32.67
C ILE A 392 2.19 -37.97 32.01
N ASN A 393 1.09 -37.70 31.30
CA ASN A 393 0.31 -38.73 30.60
C ASN A 393 1.20 -39.49 29.59
N ASN A 394 0.93 -40.79 29.45
CA ASN A 394 1.71 -41.69 28.59
C ASN A 394 1.52 -41.39 27.09
N ASP A 395 0.43 -40.72 26.70
CA ASP A 395 0.12 -40.39 25.32
C ASP A 395 0.73 -39.06 24.90
N ILE A 396 1.44 -39.04 23.77
CA ILE A 396 2.03 -37.81 23.20
C ILE A 396 0.92 -37.04 22.47
N GLN A 397 0.32 -36.09 23.19
CA GLN A 397 -0.64 -35.14 22.64
C GLN A 397 0.09 -33.91 22.11
N ILE A 398 -0.33 -33.38 20.96
CA ILE A 398 0.25 -32.16 20.36
C ILE A 398 -0.66 -30.94 20.57
N GLN A 399 -0.04 -29.76 20.61
CA GLN A 399 -0.74 -28.48 20.65
C GLN A 399 -0.04 -27.44 19.76
N PRO A 400 -0.78 -26.48 19.18
CA PRO A 400 -0.19 -25.35 18.50
C PRO A 400 0.64 -24.49 19.47
N THR A 401 1.80 -24.03 19.03
CA THR A 401 2.68 -23.12 19.79
C THR A 401 3.24 -22.08 18.84
N ILE A 402 3.32 -20.83 19.29
CA ILE A 402 3.80 -19.70 18.48
C ILE A 402 5.25 -19.43 18.84
N LEU A 403 6.12 -19.46 17.83
CA LEU A 403 7.46 -18.86 17.89
C LEU A 403 7.32 -17.44 17.36
N ASP A 404 7.43 -16.44 18.23
CA ASP A 404 7.08 -15.06 17.90
C ASP A 404 8.32 -14.17 17.82
N LEU A 405 8.41 -13.37 16.76
CA LEU A 405 9.38 -12.29 16.59
C LEU A 405 8.59 -10.99 16.48
N ASN A 406 8.36 -10.36 17.64
CA ASN A 406 7.65 -9.09 17.73
C ASN A 406 8.63 -7.92 17.60
N PHE A 407 8.52 -7.13 16.53
CA PHE A 407 9.49 -6.08 16.25
C PHE A 407 9.48 -4.96 17.29
N ASN A 408 8.30 -4.66 17.86
CA ASN A 408 8.18 -3.65 18.90
C ASN A 408 8.89 -4.05 20.21
N GLN A 409 9.02 -5.36 20.46
CA GLN A 409 9.71 -5.88 21.66
C GLN A 409 11.21 -6.06 21.40
N GLU A 410 11.56 -6.76 20.32
CA GLU A 410 12.94 -7.15 19.99
C GLU A 410 13.80 -5.96 19.56
N PHE A 411 13.20 -5.00 18.86
CA PHE A 411 13.86 -3.77 18.45
C PHE A 411 13.37 -2.56 19.27
N SER A 412 13.00 -2.81 20.53
CA SER A 412 12.61 -1.75 21.46
C SER A 412 13.70 -0.66 21.53
N GLY A 413 13.31 0.58 21.19
CA GLY A 413 14.22 1.73 21.10
C GLY A 413 14.72 2.05 19.68
N VAL A 414 14.51 1.18 18.70
CA VAL A 414 14.73 1.48 17.27
C VAL A 414 13.43 1.99 16.68
N ARG A 415 13.46 3.20 16.11
CA ARG A 415 12.30 3.79 15.46
C ARG A 415 12.03 3.10 14.12
N THR A 416 10.78 2.68 13.93
CA THR A 416 10.28 2.28 12.61
C THR A 416 9.86 3.53 11.84
N PRO A 417 10.53 3.88 10.73
CA PRO A 417 10.16 5.06 9.96
C PRO A 417 8.76 4.91 9.35
N HIS A 418 8.08 6.04 9.14
CA HIS A 418 6.82 6.01 8.44
C HIS A 418 7.02 5.68 6.96
N ALA A 419 5.99 5.12 6.31
CA ALA A 419 6.08 4.72 4.92
C ALA A 419 6.51 5.86 3.98
N TYR A 420 5.94 7.06 4.17
CA TYR A 420 6.28 8.22 3.35
C TYR A 420 7.72 8.69 3.55
N GLU A 421 8.22 8.71 4.78
CA GLU A 421 9.61 9.04 5.09
C GLU A 421 10.58 8.13 4.33
N ARG A 422 10.34 6.81 4.37
CA ARG A 422 11.14 5.85 3.60
C ARG A 422 11.06 6.13 2.11
N LEU A 423 9.87 6.30 1.57
CA LEU A 423 9.66 6.54 0.14
C LEU A 423 10.38 7.82 -0.30
N LEU A 424 10.19 8.93 0.40
CA LEU A 424 10.85 10.20 0.12
C LEU A 424 12.37 10.08 0.11
N LEU A 425 12.95 9.37 1.08
CA LEU A 425 14.38 9.10 1.12
C LEU A 425 14.86 8.31 -0.10
N GLU A 426 14.11 7.29 -0.53
CA GLU A 426 14.46 6.51 -1.71
C GLU A 426 14.31 7.34 -3.00
N VAL A 427 13.35 8.28 -3.08
CA VAL A 427 13.30 9.25 -4.20
C VAL A 427 14.53 10.16 -4.19
N ILE A 428 14.97 10.66 -3.03
CA ILE A 428 16.19 11.48 -2.90
C ILE A 428 17.43 10.69 -3.35
N LYS A 429 17.51 9.42 -2.99
CA LYS A 429 18.62 8.53 -3.41
C LYS A 429 18.53 8.09 -4.87
N GLY A 430 17.37 8.21 -5.51
CA GLY A 430 17.15 7.78 -6.88
C GLY A 430 16.81 6.29 -7.03
N ASN A 431 16.42 5.62 -5.94
CA ASN A 431 16.13 4.19 -5.93
C ASN A 431 14.65 3.90 -6.21
N GLN A 432 14.35 3.08 -7.23
CA GLN A 432 12.96 2.82 -7.65
C GLN A 432 12.34 1.50 -7.13
N TYR A 433 13.04 0.71 -6.31
CA TYR A 433 12.57 -0.64 -5.94
C TYR A 433 11.29 -0.65 -5.09
N LEU A 434 10.97 0.47 -4.43
CA LEU A 434 9.73 0.68 -3.66
C LEU A 434 8.58 1.30 -4.48
N PHE A 435 8.77 1.52 -5.77
CA PHE A 435 7.84 2.27 -6.60
C PHE A 435 7.26 1.39 -7.70
N VAL A 436 5.99 1.62 -7.99
CA VAL A 436 5.25 0.79 -8.94
C VAL A 436 5.63 1.18 -10.37
N ARG A 437 6.03 0.19 -11.18
CA ARG A 437 6.37 0.42 -12.59
C ARG A 437 5.11 0.54 -13.45
N ARG A 438 5.20 1.21 -14.60
CA ARG A 438 4.06 1.40 -15.51
C ARG A 438 3.39 0.07 -15.90
N ASP A 439 4.17 -0.90 -16.37
CA ASP A 439 3.69 -2.21 -16.80
C ASP A 439 3.05 -3.01 -15.65
N GLU A 440 3.54 -2.82 -14.42
CA GLU A 440 2.94 -3.39 -13.22
C GLU A 440 1.51 -2.87 -13.00
N ILE A 441 1.29 -1.56 -13.12
CA ILE A 441 -0.04 -0.93 -13.02
C ILE A 441 -0.96 -1.40 -14.14
N GLU A 442 -0.46 -1.46 -15.38
CA GLU A 442 -1.26 -1.87 -16.54
C GLU A 442 -1.74 -3.32 -16.41
N HIS A 443 -0.90 -4.24 -15.92
CA HIS A 443 -1.30 -5.62 -15.68
C HIS A 443 -2.25 -5.77 -14.48
N ALA A 444 -2.05 -4.99 -13.42
CA ALA A 444 -2.99 -4.95 -12.30
C ALA A 444 -4.37 -4.47 -12.74
N TRP A 445 -4.44 -3.38 -13.52
CA TRP A 445 -5.70 -2.89 -14.09
C TRP A 445 -6.33 -3.89 -15.06
N ALA A 446 -5.55 -4.52 -15.94
CA ALA A 446 -6.10 -5.51 -16.87
C ALA A 446 -6.82 -6.66 -16.14
N TRP A 447 -6.30 -7.10 -14.99
CA TRP A 447 -6.95 -8.13 -14.16
C TRP A 447 -8.16 -7.58 -13.39
N CYS A 448 -8.04 -6.40 -12.79
CA CYS A 448 -9.17 -5.76 -12.07
C CYS A 448 -10.33 -5.40 -12.99
N ASP A 449 -10.06 -4.84 -14.17
CA ASP A 449 -11.06 -4.47 -15.17
C ASP A 449 -11.83 -5.69 -15.66
N ASN A 450 -11.16 -6.84 -15.83
CA ASN A 450 -11.82 -8.09 -16.18
C ASN A 450 -12.86 -8.49 -15.13
N LEU A 451 -12.54 -8.36 -13.84
CA LEU A 451 -13.47 -8.64 -12.74
C LEU A 451 -14.63 -7.65 -12.71
N MET A 452 -14.34 -6.36 -12.86
CA MET A 452 -15.35 -5.29 -12.84
C MET A 452 -16.32 -5.41 -14.03
N GLN A 453 -15.83 -5.70 -15.23
CA GLN A 453 -16.69 -5.93 -16.41
C GLN A 453 -17.66 -7.10 -16.19
N HIS A 454 -17.22 -8.15 -15.51
CA HIS A 454 -18.10 -9.26 -15.19
C HIS A 454 -19.13 -8.89 -14.10
N TRP A 455 -18.81 -7.97 -13.18
CA TRP A 455 -19.80 -7.42 -12.23
C TRP A 455 -20.92 -6.69 -12.95
N ASP A 456 -20.60 -5.82 -13.90
CA ASP A 456 -21.60 -5.02 -14.63
C ASP A 456 -22.49 -5.86 -15.56
N SER A 457 -21.98 -7.01 -16.05
CA SER A 457 -22.66 -7.87 -17.01
C SER A 457 -23.46 -9.03 -16.40
N SER A 458 -23.29 -9.31 -15.11
CA SER A 458 -23.99 -10.39 -14.41
C SER A 458 -25.07 -9.85 -13.46
N GLU A 459 -25.99 -10.71 -13.04
CA GLU A 459 -26.79 -10.46 -11.83
C GLU A 459 -25.89 -10.55 -10.60
N HIS A 460 -24.92 -9.63 -10.49
CA HIS A 460 -23.99 -9.57 -9.39
C HIS A 460 -24.74 -9.17 -8.13
N ILE A 461 -24.64 -10.00 -7.09
CA ILE A 461 -25.30 -9.75 -5.82
C ILE A 461 -24.33 -8.98 -4.94
N LEU A 462 -24.65 -7.71 -4.68
CA LEU A 462 -23.98 -6.94 -3.63
C LEU A 462 -24.50 -7.41 -2.27
N HIS A 463 -23.72 -8.22 -1.58
CA HIS A 463 -24.08 -8.69 -0.25
C HIS A 463 -24.04 -7.54 0.77
N LYS A 464 -24.64 -7.76 1.94
CA LYS A 464 -24.55 -6.81 3.07
C LYS A 464 -23.84 -7.48 4.24
N TYR A 465 -23.18 -6.67 5.07
CA TYR A 465 -22.58 -7.14 6.31
C TYR A 465 -22.71 -6.08 7.41
N PRO A 466 -22.92 -6.46 8.68
CA PRO A 466 -22.99 -5.49 9.76
C PRO A 466 -21.64 -4.77 9.93
N ALA A 467 -21.65 -3.45 10.03
CA ALA A 467 -20.48 -2.69 10.45
C ALA A 467 -19.96 -3.23 11.81
N GLY A 468 -18.65 -3.49 11.89
CA GLY A 468 -17.99 -4.13 13.03
C GLY A 468 -17.85 -5.66 12.93
N SER A 469 -18.31 -6.30 11.85
CA SER A 469 -18.08 -7.73 11.59
C SER A 469 -16.83 -7.99 10.74
N TRP A 470 -16.46 -9.26 10.49
CA TRP A 470 -15.37 -9.63 9.58
C TRP A 470 -15.77 -9.61 8.09
N GLY A 471 -16.97 -9.13 7.77
CA GLY A 471 -17.50 -9.11 6.41
C GLY A 471 -18.72 -10.03 6.24
N PRO A 472 -19.18 -10.24 5.00
CA PRO A 472 -20.36 -11.05 4.68
C PRO A 472 -20.09 -12.55 4.93
N THR A 473 -21.16 -13.32 5.18
CA THR A 473 -21.06 -14.78 5.39
C THR A 473 -20.50 -15.48 4.15
N GLU A 474 -20.77 -14.94 2.98
CA GLU A 474 -20.33 -15.40 1.67
C GLU A 474 -18.80 -15.42 1.53
N SER A 475 -18.09 -14.48 2.16
CA SER A 475 -16.63 -14.49 2.24
C SER A 475 -16.11 -15.74 2.94
N ALA A 476 -16.76 -16.15 4.03
CA ALA A 476 -16.43 -17.40 4.71
C ALA A 476 -16.83 -18.63 3.88
N MET A 477 -17.88 -18.53 3.05
CA MET A 477 -18.30 -19.63 2.18
C MET A 477 -17.28 -19.92 1.06
N ILE A 478 -16.60 -18.91 0.51
CA ILE A 478 -15.48 -19.13 -0.44
C ILE A 478 -14.43 -20.07 0.16
N MET A 479 -14.03 -19.83 1.42
CA MET A 479 -13.06 -20.66 2.14
C MET A 479 -13.62 -22.06 2.44
N ARG A 480 -14.87 -22.15 2.91
CA ARG A 480 -15.51 -23.42 3.29
C ARG A 480 -15.69 -24.38 2.12
N LYS A 481 -15.90 -23.88 0.89
CA LYS A 481 -15.94 -24.74 -0.32
C LYS A 481 -14.66 -25.58 -0.48
N ASP A 482 -13.53 -25.05 -0.02
CA ASP A 482 -12.24 -25.74 -0.04
C ASP A 482 -11.88 -26.39 1.31
N ASN A 483 -12.86 -26.54 2.22
CA ASN A 483 -12.70 -27.01 3.61
C ASN A 483 -11.72 -26.17 4.43
N ARG A 484 -11.76 -24.85 4.26
CA ARG A 484 -10.87 -23.87 4.94
C ARG A 484 -11.67 -22.83 5.70
N GLN A 485 -10.98 -22.07 6.55
CA GLN A 485 -11.53 -20.98 7.34
C GLN A 485 -10.49 -19.87 7.45
N TRP A 486 -10.94 -18.62 7.40
CA TRP A 486 -10.08 -17.45 7.61
C TRP A 486 -9.40 -17.51 8.98
N PHE A 487 -8.11 -17.19 9.01
CA PHE A 487 -7.38 -17.11 10.26
C PHE A 487 -7.86 -15.94 11.13
N GLY A 488 -8.19 -16.23 12.39
CA GLY A 488 -8.53 -15.19 13.39
C GLY A 488 -9.98 -14.69 13.39
N ASP A 489 -10.85 -15.25 12.55
CA ASP A 489 -12.28 -14.89 12.48
C ASP A 489 -13.16 -15.53 13.57
N ASN A 490 -12.55 -16.15 14.59
CA ASN A 490 -13.22 -16.90 15.66
C ASN A 490 -13.77 -16.02 16.78
#